data_AF-A0A6B9YW09-F1
#
_entry.id   AF-A0A6B9YW09-F1
#
_cell.length_a   1.000
_cell.length_b   1.000
_cell.length_c   1.000
_cell.angle_alpha   90.00
_cell.angle_beta   90.00
_cell.angle_gamma   90.00
#
_symmetry.space_group_name_H-M   'P 1'
#
loop_
_entity.id
_entity.type
_entity.pdbx_description
1 polymer ?
#
loop_
_entity_poly.entity_id
_entity_poly.type
_entity_poly.pdbx_seq_one_letter_code
_entity_poly.pdbx_strand_id
1 'polypeptide(L)'
;MASDVHRGRAELNFSGWGTYPLKKQQELLKETCVEVSERKMPVAAYTLLHPSAKFTDTDIAVVCSWTRSIAQNRTQSPTIE
;
A
#
# COMPACT_ATOMS: atom_id res chain seq x y z
N MET A 1 1.17 -11.69 -15.31
CA MET A 1 0.24 -10.53 -15.28
C MET A 1 -1.05 -10.85 -14.54
N ALA A 2 -1.99 -11.65 -15.06
CA ALA A 2 -3.23 -11.96 -14.32
C ALA A 2 -2.95 -12.56 -12.92
N SER A 3 -2.01 -13.50 -12.86
CA SER A 3 -1.51 -14.10 -11.61
C SER A 3 -0.95 -13.06 -10.61
N ASP A 4 -0.18 -12.08 -11.08
CA ASP A 4 0.40 -11.03 -10.23
C ASP A 4 -0.68 -10.12 -9.65
N VAL A 5 -1.74 -9.83 -10.43
CA VAL A 5 -2.89 -9.06 -9.91
C VAL A 5 -3.69 -9.88 -8.90
N HIS A 6 -3.87 -11.18 -9.12
CA HIS A 6 -4.52 -12.07 -8.14
C HIS A 6 -3.72 -12.16 -6.84
N ARG A 7 -2.39 -12.31 -6.92
CA ARG A 7 -1.50 -12.29 -5.75
C ARG A 7 -1.57 -10.94 -5.02
N GLY A 8 -1.45 -9.83 -5.74
CA GLY A 8 -1.56 -8.49 -5.16
C GLY A 8 -2.88 -8.27 -4.41
N ARG A 9 -4.01 -8.73 -4.98
CA ARG A 9 -5.32 -8.67 -4.30
C ARG A 9 -5.43 -9.62 -3.10
N ALA A 10 -4.71 -10.74 -3.09
CA ALA A 10 -4.70 -11.65 -1.94
C ALA A 10 -4.01 -11.00 -0.73
N GLU A 11 -2.93 -10.26 -0.96
CA GLU A 11 -2.22 -9.51 0.08
C GLU A 11 -2.96 -8.22 0.48
N LEU A 12 -3.45 -7.45 -0.51
CA LEU A 12 -4.10 -6.15 -0.29
C LEU A 12 -5.28 -5.94 -1.25
N ASN A 13 -6.50 -6.07 -0.71
CA ASN A 13 -7.73 -5.82 -1.47
C ASN A 13 -8.42 -4.53 -1.04
N PHE A 14 -8.22 -3.46 -1.82
CA PHE A 14 -8.89 -2.18 -1.58
C PHE A 14 -10.42 -2.23 -1.76
N SER A 15 -10.95 -3.12 -2.61
CA SER A 15 -12.41 -3.28 -2.76
C SER A 15 -13.07 -3.82 -1.50
N GLY A 16 -12.32 -4.56 -0.68
CA GLY A 16 -12.76 -5.05 0.64
C GLY A 16 -12.30 -4.19 1.81
N TRP A 17 -11.68 -3.03 1.57
CA TRP A 17 -11.00 -2.27 2.63
C TRP A 17 -11.89 -1.97 3.84
N GLY A 18 -13.13 -1.55 3.59
CA GLY A 18 -14.10 -1.19 4.63
C GLY A 18 -14.53 -2.35 5.53
N THR A 19 -14.31 -3.61 5.13
CA THR A 19 -14.67 -4.79 5.92
C THR A 19 -13.53 -5.27 6.82
N TYR A 20 -12.31 -4.74 6.65
CA TYR A 20 -11.17 -5.11 7.47
C TYR A 20 -11.24 -4.46 8.86
N PRO A 21 -10.86 -5.19 9.93
CA PRO A 21 -10.65 -4.60 11.24
C PRO A 21 -9.63 -3.45 11.17
N LEU A 22 -9.80 -2.43 12.03
CA LEU A 22 -8.90 -1.26 12.05
C LEU A 22 -7.42 -1.66 12.19
N LYS A 23 -7.12 -2.64 13.05
CA LYS A 23 -5.76 -3.17 13.23
C LYS A 23 -5.19 -3.72 11.91
N LYS A 24 -5.99 -4.50 11.17
CA LYS A 24 -5.58 -5.05 9.87
C LYS A 24 -5.36 -3.94 8.83
N GLN A 25 -6.22 -2.92 8.81
CA GLN A 25 -6.01 -1.76 7.94
C GLN A 25 -4.69 -1.04 8.26
N GLN A 26 -4.35 -0.87 9.54
CA GLN A 26 -3.09 -0.26 9.96
C GLN A 26 -1.87 -1.10 9.56
N GLU A 27 -1.93 -2.42 9.75
CA GLU A 27 -0.88 -3.36 9.32
C GLU A 27 -0.66 -3.27 7.81
N LEU A 28 -1.73 -3.33 7.00
CA LEU A 28 -1.65 -3.22 5.54
C LEU A 28 -1.11 -1.87 5.06
N LEU A 29 -1.46 -0.76 5.73
CA LEU A 29 -0.90 0.58 5.43
C LEU A 29 0.60 0.63 5.71
N LYS A 30 1.06 -0.01 6.80
CA LYS A 30 2.48 -0.11 7.14
C LYS A 30 3.21 -0.97 6.10
N GLU A 31 2.69 -2.14 5.79
CA GLU A 31 3.25 -3.06 4.78
C GLU A 31 3.35 -2.39 3.40
N THR A 32 2.36 -1.59 3.00
CA THR A 32 2.41 -0.84 1.75
C THR A 32 3.66 0.06 1.68
N CYS A 33 4.00 0.77 2.75
CA CYS A 33 5.22 1.59 2.79
C CYS A 33 6.49 0.73 2.77
N VAL A 34 6.51 -0.40 3.49
CA VAL A 34 7.66 -1.34 3.49
C VAL A 34 7.93 -1.88 2.09
N GLU A 35 6.92 -2.40 1.41
CA GLU A 35 7.06 -3.05 0.10
C GLU A 35 7.55 -2.08 -0.99
N VAL A 36 7.12 -0.80 -0.97
CA VAL A 36 7.64 0.22 -1.88
C VAL A 36 9.03 0.72 -1.48
N SER A 37 9.33 0.83 -0.18
CA SER A 37 10.64 1.27 0.32
C SER A 37 11.73 0.24 0.05
N GLU A 38 11.39 -1.05 0.14
CA GLU A 38 12.28 -2.16 -0.21
C GLU A 38 12.38 -2.39 -1.72
N ARG A 39 11.69 -1.56 -2.54
CA ARG A 39 11.66 -1.65 -4.00
C ARG A 39 11.24 -3.03 -4.53
N LYS A 40 10.47 -3.78 -3.74
CA LYS A 40 9.83 -5.04 -4.16
C LYS A 40 8.70 -4.80 -5.16
N MET A 41 8.10 -3.61 -5.09
CA MET A 41 7.02 -3.17 -5.98
C MET A 41 7.44 -1.94 -6.80
N PRO A 42 7.15 -1.92 -8.11
CA PRO A 42 6.57 -3.01 -8.91
C PRO A 42 7.59 -4.12 -9.20
N VAL A 43 7.09 -5.34 -9.45
CA VAL A 43 7.92 -6.52 -9.75
C VAL A 43 8.94 -6.23 -10.87
N ALA A 44 10.18 -6.70 -10.69
CA ALA A 44 11.29 -6.42 -11.60
C ALA A 44 11.01 -6.76 -13.07
N ALA A 45 10.31 -7.87 -13.33
CA ALA A 45 9.93 -8.27 -14.69
C ALA A 45 9.03 -7.24 -15.38
N TYR A 46 8.14 -6.58 -14.62
CA TYR A 46 7.29 -5.51 -15.15
C TYR A 46 8.09 -4.23 -15.41
N THR A 47 8.98 -3.86 -14.49
CA THR A 47 9.80 -2.64 -14.64
C THR A 47 10.90 -2.75 -15.71
N LEU A 48 11.25 -3.96 -16.12
CA LEU A 48 12.13 -4.20 -17.28
C LEU A 48 11.49 -3.71 -18.58
N LEU A 49 10.21 -4.04 -18.79
CA LEU A 49 9.46 -3.62 -19.98
C LEU A 49 8.90 -2.20 -19.82
N HIS A 50 8.68 -1.73 -18.59
CA HIS A 50 8.01 -0.47 -18.27
C HIS A 50 8.86 0.33 -17.28
N PRO A 51 9.98 0.92 -17.73
CA PRO A 51 10.91 1.61 -16.84
C PRO A 51 10.30 2.83 -16.15
N SER A 52 9.28 3.46 -16.76
CA SER A 52 8.51 4.56 -16.16
C SER A 52 7.68 4.14 -14.94
N ALA A 53 7.46 2.85 -14.72
CA ALA A 53 6.75 2.34 -13.55
C ALA A 53 7.64 2.22 -12.31
N LYS A 54 8.96 2.45 -12.43
CA LYS A 54 9.87 2.43 -11.28
C LYS A 54 9.54 3.61 -10.38
N PHE A 55 9.30 3.33 -9.09
CA PHE A 55 9.16 4.39 -8.12
C PHE A 55 10.48 5.12 -7.92
N THR A 56 10.42 6.44 -7.98
CA THR A 56 11.49 7.31 -7.50
C THR A 56 11.47 7.40 -5.98
N ASP A 57 12.56 7.87 -5.37
CA ASP A 57 12.60 8.07 -3.92
C ASP A 57 11.55 9.10 -3.46
N THR A 58 11.20 10.06 -4.32
CA THR A 58 10.11 11.02 -4.08
C THR A 58 8.75 10.32 -4.06
N ASP A 59 8.48 9.41 -5.00
CA ASP A 59 7.22 8.67 -5.02
C ASP A 59 7.07 7.78 -3.79
N ILE A 60 8.15 7.09 -3.40
CA ILE A 60 8.21 6.29 -2.17
C ILE A 60 7.88 7.17 -0.95
N ALA A 61 8.49 8.35 -0.85
CA ALA A 61 8.24 9.27 0.25
C ALA A 61 6.76 9.73 0.31
N VAL A 62 6.14 10.01 -0.85
CA VAL A 62 4.72 10.38 -0.93
C VAL A 62 3.83 9.24 -0.45
N VAL A 63 4.04 8.02 -0.94
CA VAL A 63 3.25 6.84 -0.55
C VAL A 63 3.39 6.58 0.94
N CYS A 64 4.62 6.56 1.46
CA CYS A 64 4.89 6.32 2.87
C CYS A 64 4.36 7.43 3.78
N SER A 65 4.34 8.69 3.34
CA SER A 65 3.74 9.79 4.09
C SER A 65 2.22 9.63 4.17
N TRP A 66 1.59 9.32 3.03
CA TRP A 66 0.16 9.08 2.92
C TRP A 66 -0.31 7.92 3.81
N THR A 67 0.36 6.76 3.75
CA THR A 67 -0.05 5.61 4.57
C THR A 67 0.09 5.87 6.06
N ARG A 68 1.16 6.56 6.49
CA ARG A 68 1.36 6.98 7.88
C ARG A 68 0.30 7.95 8.36
N SER A 69 -0.04 8.96 7.54
CA SER A 69 -1.08 9.94 7.87
C SER A 69 -2.44 9.27 8.08
N ILE A 70 -2.83 8.33 7.22
CA ILE A 70 -4.08 7.58 7.40
C ILE A 70 -4.03 6.72 8.67
N ALA A 71 -2.94 6.00 8.90
CA ALA A 71 -2.82 5.14 10.07
C ALA A 71 -2.93 5.93 11.39
N GLN A 72 -2.37 7.14 11.44
CA GLN A 72 -2.48 8.06 12.58
C GLN A 72 -3.88 8.67 12.72
N ASN A 73 -4.51 9.05 11.61
CA ASN A 73 -5.87 9.61 11.67
C ASN A 73 -6.88 8.56 12.16
N ARG A 74 -6.68 7.27 11.86
CA ARG A 74 -7.55 6.20 12.36
C ARG A 74 -7.34 5.84 13.83
N THR A 75 -6.27 6.31 14.48
CA THR A 75 -6.14 6.26 15.95
C THR A 75 -6.97 7.33 16.66
N GLN A 76 -7.48 8.33 15.93
CA GLN A 76 -8.48 9.28 16.41
C GLN A 76 -9.84 8.85 15.84
N SER A 77 -10.53 7.92 16.51
CA SER A 77 -11.95 7.68 16.18
C SER A 77 -12.71 9.01 16.27
N PRO A 78 -13.56 9.37 15.29
CA PRO A 78 -14.52 10.43 15.52
C PRO A 78 -15.49 9.93 16.60
N THR A 79 -15.50 10.59 17.74
CA THR A 79 -16.67 10.57 18.62
C THR A 79 -17.81 11.14 17.78
N ILE A 80 -18.68 10.28 17.29
CA ILE A 80 -19.97 10.73 16.74
C ILE A 80 -20.82 11.03 17.97
N GLU A 81 -20.97 12.32 18.25
CA GLU A 81 -22.04 12.88 19.09
C GLU A 81 -23.33 13.00 18.27
#